data_AF-A0A957Q1P8-F1
#
_entry.id   AF-A0A957Q1P8-F1
#
_cell.length_a   1.000
_cell.length_b   1.000
_cell.length_c   1.000
_cell.angle_alpha   90.00
_cell.angle_beta   90.00
_cell.angle_gamma   90.00
#
_symmetry.space_group_name_H-M   'P 1'
#
loop_
_entity.id
_entity.type
_entity.pdbx_description
1 polymer ?
#
loop_
_entity_poly.entity_id
_entity_poly.type
_entity_poly.pdbx_seq_one_letter_code
_entity_poly.pdbx_strand_id
1 'polypeptide(L)'
;FNFHRYFFTMPTLARFELAVYSRVEAGQSLTVNDLNQTMSDLFAEGYGDTLADDPTRTAITWAQFMHLFYLPFYAFQYAVGLSAAQALAARVLSGAEGTVADYLAFLQAAASRYPLDLFKLAGVDMTSPEPVEQAFAALAGFVDRLEELIG
;
A
#
# COMPACT_ATOMS: atom_id res chain seq x y z
N PHE A 1 3.56 9.45 -9.09
CA PHE A 1 2.65 8.55 -8.35
C PHE A 1 2.56 9.00 -6.90
N ASN A 2 1.42 8.85 -6.23
CA ASN A 2 1.29 9.22 -4.82
C ASN A 2 1.81 8.09 -3.90
N PHE A 3 3.14 7.88 -3.92
CA PHE A 3 3.80 6.83 -3.14
C PHE A 3 3.51 6.95 -1.66
N HIS A 4 3.60 8.17 -1.12
CA HIS A 4 3.28 8.45 0.28
C HIS A 4 1.89 7.93 0.67
N ARG A 5 0.83 8.28 -0.07
CA ARG A 5 -0.52 7.78 0.23
C ARG A 5 -0.62 6.26 0.16
N TYR A 6 -0.01 5.63 -0.84
CA TYR A 6 -0.21 4.21 -1.10
C TYR A 6 0.72 3.27 -0.33
N PHE A 7 1.90 3.73 0.08
CA PHE A 7 2.85 2.95 0.88
C PHE A 7 2.86 3.33 2.35
N PHE A 8 2.29 4.48 2.71
CA PHE A 8 2.12 4.88 4.11
C PHE A 8 0.66 4.84 4.52
N THR A 9 -0.17 5.76 3.99
CA THR A 9 -1.55 5.92 4.46
C THR A 9 -2.41 4.65 4.27
N MET A 10 -2.37 4.01 3.10
CA MET A 10 -3.21 2.84 2.83
C MET A 10 -2.84 1.60 3.68
N PRO A 11 -1.56 1.23 3.84
CA PRO A 11 -1.16 0.19 4.79
C PRO A 11 -1.53 0.51 6.23
N THR A 12 -1.37 1.77 6.66
CA THR A 12 -1.80 2.23 7.99
C THR A 12 -3.31 2.02 8.20
N LEU A 13 -4.13 2.32 7.19
CA LEU A 13 -5.58 2.06 7.23
C LEU A 13 -5.90 0.56 7.31
N ALA A 14 -5.17 -0.29 6.58
CA ALA A 14 -5.35 -1.74 6.66
C ALA A 14 -4.93 -2.32 8.03
N ARG A 15 -3.87 -1.78 8.64
CA ARG A 15 -3.47 -2.13 10.02
C ARG A 15 -4.50 -1.66 11.04
N PHE A 16 -5.05 -0.46 10.86
CA PHE A 16 -6.14 0.05 11.67
C PHE A 16 -7.37 -0.87 11.60
N GLU A 17 -7.76 -1.26 10.39
CA GLU A 17 -8.86 -2.19 10.18
C GLU A 17 -8.60 -3.52 10.92
N LEU A 18 -7.45 -4.14 10.70
CA LEU A 18 -7.07 -5.38 11.39
C LEU A 18 -7.15 -5.24 12.93
N ALA A 19 -6.66 -4.13 13.48
CA ALA A 19 -6.69 -3.88 14.92
C ALA A 19 -8.13 -3.76 15.44
N VAL A 20 -9.02 -3.08 14.71
CA VAL A 20 -10.43 -2.95 15.06
C VAL A 20 -11.13 -4.30 15.06
N TYR A 21 -10.98 -5.08 13.98
CA TYR A 21 -11.57 -6.43 13.90
C TYR A 21 -11.05 -7.34 15.01
N SER A 22 -9.75 -7.34 15.27
CA SER A 22 -9.14 -8.16 16.34
C SER A 22 -9.70 -7.84 17.73
N ARG A 23 -9.96 -6.56 18.01
CA ARG A 23 -10.59 -6.13 19.28
C ARG A 23 -12.02 -6.65 19.41
N VAL A 24 -12.80 -6.55 18.33
CA VAL A 24 -14.17 -7.05 18.29
C VAL A 24 -14.22 -8.57 18.46
N GLU A 25 -13.32 -9.30 17.79
CA GLU A 25 -13.18 -10.76 17.94
C GLU A 25 -12.80 -11.17 19.37
N ALA A 26 -12.00 -10.35 20.05
CA ALA A 26 -11.67 -10.53 21.47
C ALA A 26 -12.81 -10.14 22.43
N GLY A 27 -13.99 -9.74 21.92
CA GLY A 27 -15.15 -9.33 22.72
C GLY A 27 -14.97 -7.98 23.42
N GLN A 28 -14.03 -7.16 22.99
CA GLN A 28 -13.78 -5.84 23.58
C GLN A 28 -14.76 -4.80 23.02
N SER A 29 -15.06 -3.78 23.82
CA SER A 29 -15.86 -2.64 23.35
C SER A 29 -15.08 -1.79 22.36
N LEU A 30 -15.81 -1.17 21.42
CA LEU A 30 -15.24 -0.25 20.43
C LEU A 30 -15.81 1.15 20.66
N THR A 31 -15.06 2.01 21.36
CA THR A 31 -15.44 3.42 21.55
C THR A 31 -14.73 4.34 20.55
N VAL A 32 -15.25 5.54 20.33
CA VAL A 32 -14.57 6.56 19.50
C VAL A 32 -13.16 6.87 20.02
N ASN A 33 -12.96 6.86 21.34
CA ASN A 33 -11.64 7.07 21.94
C ASN A 33 -10.68 5.94 21.59
N ASP A 34 -11.13 4.68 21.59
CA ASP A 34 -10.31 3.53 21.20
C ASP A 34 -9.85 3.62 19.74
N LEU A 35 -10.78 4.02 18.85
CA LEU A 35 -10.51 4.20 17.42
C LEU A 35 -9.52 5.35 17.18
N ASN A 36 -9.78 6.50 17.79
CA ASN A 36 -8.92 7.67 17.71
C ASN A 36 -7.50 7.34 18.22
N GLN A 37 -7.38 6.68 19.37
CA GLN A 37 -6.09 6.29 19.92
C GLN A 37 -5.35 5.32 18.99
N THR A 38 -6.03 4.28 18.52
CA THR A 38 -5.43 3.29 17.60
C THR A 38 -4.91 3.96 16.33
N MET A 39 -5.65 4.92 15.77
CA MET A 39 -5.20 5.66 14.59
C MET A 39 -3.99 6.55 14.90
N SER A 40 -4.04 7.30 16.00
CA SER A 40 -2.92 8.15 16.43
C SER A 40 -1.65 7.33 16.65
N ASP A 41 -1.73 6.18 17.31
CA ASP A 41 -0.58 5.31 17.57
C ASP A 41 0.06 4.82 16.27
N LEU A 42 -0.76 4.38 15.30
CA LEU A 42 -0.27 3.90 14.01
C LEU A 42 0.37 5.01 13.16
N PHE A 43 -0.16 6.24 13.23
CA PHE A 43 0.45 7.39 12.56
C PHE A 43 1.75 7.81 13.25
N ALA A 44 1.79 7.82 14.58
CA ALA A 44 2.98 8.14 15.36
C ALA A 44 4.11 7.13 15.12
N GLU A 45 3.79 5.84 15.02
CA GLU A 45 4.75 4.78 14.66
C GLU A 45 5.45 5.07 13.33
N GLY A 46 4.70 5.53 12.32
CA GLY A 46 5.23 5.70 10.98
C GLY A 46 5.91 7.06 10.72
N TYR A 47 5.39 8.15 11.27
CA TYR A 47 5.98 9.50 11.08
C TYR A 47 7.03 9.85 12.12
N GLY A 48 7.04 9.18 13.27
CA GLY A 48 7.87 9.56 14.41
C GLY A 48 7.70 11.04 14.78
N ASP A 49 8.81 11.71 15.06
CA ASP A 49 8.85 13.13 15.48
C ASP A 49 8.47 14.13 14.36
N THR A 50 8.27 13.66 13.13
CA THR A 50 7.95 14.54 11.97
C THR A 50 6.46 14.81 11.81
N LEU A 51 5.61 14.14 12.59
CA LEU A 51 4.17 14.37 12.55
C LEU A 51 3.87 15.79 13.08
N ALA A 52 3.58 16.72 12.17
CA ALA A 52 3.22 18.09 12.54
C ALA A 52 1.95 18.09 13.43
N ASP A 53 2.06 18.79 14.57
CA ASP A 53 1.08 18.85 15.67
C ASP A 53 -0.35 19.19 15.22
N ASP A 54 -1.20 18.16 15.06
CA ASP A 54 -2.62 18.20 15.37
C ASP A 54 -3.13 16.78 15.69
N PRO A 55 -2.91 16.30 16.92
CA PRO A 55 -3.31 14.95 17.33
C PRO A 55 -4.80 14.67 17.10
N THR A 56 -5.65 15.70 17.21
CA THR A 56 -7.10 15.55 17.05
C THR A 56 -7.47 15.29 15.59
N ARG A 57 -6.85 16.00 14.65
CA ARG A 57 -7.05 15.76 13.22
C ARG A 57 -6.49 14.42 12.77
N THR A 58 -5.30 14.07 13.24
CA THR A 58 -4.69 12.77 12.89
C THR A 58 -5.55 11.62 13.41
N ALA A 59 -6.01 11.70 14.66
CA ALA A 59 -6.84 10.69 15.29
C ALA A 59 -8.12 10.36 14.51
N ILE A 60 -8.82 11.39 13.99
CA ILE A 60 -10.11 11.21 13.32
C ILE A 60 -9.98 10.78 11.84
N THR A 61 -8.75 10.56 11.35
CA THR A 61 -8.49 10.20 9.95
C THR A 61 -9.27 8.95 9.51
N TRP A 62 -9.48 7.97 10.39
CA TRP A 62 -10.22 6.74 10.06
C TRP A 62 -11.64 7.04 9.58
N ALA A 63 -12.29 8.07 10.13
CA ALA A 63 -13.65 8.43 9.80
C ALA A 63 -13.81 9.04 8.39
N GLN A 64 -12.70 9.38 7.73
CA GLN A 64 -12.71 10.03 6.41
C GLN A 64 -12.62 9.03 5.25
N PHE A 65 -12.29 7.76 5.51
CA PHE A 65 -12.08 6.76 4.46
C PHE A 65 -13.29 5.84 4.33
N MET A 66 -14.12 6.08 3.31
CA MET A 66 -15.33 5.26 3.05
C MET A 66 -15.05 3.76 2.94
N HIS A 67 -13.88 3.38 2.41
CA HIS A 67 -13.51 1.98 2.21
C HIS A 67 -13.52 1.18 3.52
N LEU A 68 -13.13 1.80 4.64
CA LEU A 68 -13.13 1.13 5.95
C LEU A 68 -14.53 0.71 6.43
N PHE A 69 -15.58 1.34 5.90
CA PHE A 69 -16.96 1.10 6.32
C PHE A 69 -17.73 0.17 5.38
N TYR A 70 -17.38 0.16 4.09
CA TYR A 70 -18.16 -0.53 3.07
C TYR A 70 -17.42 -1.68 2.38
N LEU A 71 -16.09 -1.70 2.45
CA LEU A 71 -15.24 -2.62 1.67
C LEU A 71 -14.13 -3.19 2.56
N PRO A 72 -14.42 -4.27 3.30
CA PRO A 72 -13.48 -4.80 4.27
C PRO A 72 -12.19 -5.27 3.61
N PHE A 73 -11.05 -4.93 4.21
CA PHE A 73 -9.70 -5.24 3.75
C PHE A 73 -9.43 -4.83 2.30
N TYR A 74 -9.98 -3.69 1.85
CA TYR A 74 -9.72 -3.19 0.50
C TYR A 74 -8.45 -2.32 0.40
N ALA A 75 -8.15 -1.55 1.45
CA ALA A 75 -7.12 -0.52 1.41
C ALA A 75 -5.72 -1.06 1.05
N PHE A 76 -5.34 -2.23 1.56
CA PHE A 76 -4.02 -2.82 1.31
C PHE A 76 -3.77 -3.12 -0.17
N GLN A 77 -4.84 -3.35 -0.95
CA GLN A 77 -4.75 -3.68 -2.38
C GLN A 77 -4.12 -2.55 -3.19
N TYR A 78 -4.23 -1.29 -2.74
CA TYR A 78 -3.55 -0.17 -3.39
C TYR A 78 -2.03 -0.29 -3.31
N ALA A 79 -1.49 -0.68 -2.15
CA ALA A 79 -0.06 -0.87 -1.95
C ALA A 79 0.46 -2.05 -2.79
N VAL A 80 -0.26 -3.18 -2.74
CA VAL A 80 0.04 -4.39 -3.53
C VAL A 80 -0.01 -4.09 -5.03
N GLY A 81 -1.07 -3.41 -5.49
CA GLY A 81 -1.25 -3.06 -6.90
C GLY A 81 -0.19 -2.10 -7.42
N LEU A 82 0.20 -1.09 -6.63
CA LEU A 82 1.30 -0.20 -7.01
C LEU A 82 2.64 -0.94 -7.06
N SER A 83 2.90 -1.83 -6.10
CA SER A 83 4.12 -2.66 -6.09
C SER A 83 4.19 -3.55 -7.33
N ALA A 84 3.10 -4.25 -7.66
CA ALA A 84 3.01 -5.05 -8.87
C ALA A 84 3.21 -4.20 -10.13
N ALA A 85 2.59 -3.02 -10.21
CA ALA A 85 2.73 -2.13 -11.35
C ALA A 85 4.18 -1.65 -11.54
N GLN A 86 4.89 -1.33 -10.45
CA GLN A 86 6.32 -0.97 -10.51
C GLN A 86 7.18 -2.14 -11.01
N ALA A 87 6.98 -3.34 -10.46
CA ALA A 87 7.73 -4.54 -10.87
C ALA A 87 7.49 -4.89 -12.35
N LEU A 88 6.23 -4.84 -12.81
CA LEU A 88 5.88 -5.05 -14.21
C LEU A 88 6.49 -4.00 -15.14
N ALA A 89 6.42 -2.72 -14.75
CA ALA A 89 7.02 -1.64 -15.51
C ALA A 89 8.54 -1.79 -15.60
N ALA A 90 9.21 -2.11 -14.49
CA ALA A 90 10.66 -2.34 -14.47
C ALA A 90 11.07 -3.49 -15.41
N ARG A 91 10.31 -4.60 -15.43
CA ARG A 91 10.54 -5.70 -16.37
C ARG A 91 10.44 -5.23 -17.82
N VAL A 92 9.36 -4.54 -18.19
CA VAL A 92 9.18 -4.02 -19.56
C VAL A 92 10.28 -3.03 -19.95
N LEU A 93 10.65 -2.12 -19.03
CA LEU A 93 11.68 -1.11 -19.26
C LEU A 93 13.10 -1.69 -19.32
N SER A 94 13.34 -2.87 -18.75
CA SER A 94 14.64 -3.55 -18.85
C SER A 94 15.02 -3.95 -20.28
N GLY A 95 14.05 -4.06 -21.18
CA GLY A 95 14.25 -4.51 -22.55
C GLY A 95 14.58 -6.00 -22.68
N ALA A 96 14.49 -6.78 -21.61
CA ALA A 96 14.73 -8.22 -21.66
C ALA A 96 13.71 -8.92 -22.59
N GLU A 97 14.19 -9.88 -23.39
CA GLU A 97 13.35 -10.64 -24.31
C GLU A 97 12.18 -11.33 -23.58
N GLY A 98 11.00 -11.32 -24.20
CA GLY A 98 9.79 -11.92 -23.65
C GLY A 98 8.99 -11.05 -22.68
N THR A 99 9.59 -10.03 -22.04
CA THR A 99 8.90 -9.20 -21.02
C THR A 99 7.65 -8.47 -21.53
N VAL A 100 7.67 -7.99 -22.77
CA VAL A 100 6.50 -7.37 -23.41
C VAL A 100 5.41 -8.39 -23.71
N ALA A 101 5.79 -9.59 -24.16
CA ALA A 101 4.85 -10.66 -24.45
C ALA A 101 4.15 -11.16 -23.17
N ASP A 102 4.92 -11.31 -22.09
CA ASP A 102 4.41 -11.65 -20.75
C ASP A 102 3.38 -10.62 -20.27
N TYR A 103 3.69 -9.33 -20.41
CA TYR A 103 2.79 -8.24 -20.03
C TYR A 103 1.50 -8.22 -20.87
N LEU A 104 1.59 -8.47 -22.18
CA LEU A 104 0.42 -8.56 -23.05
C LEU A 104 -0.44 -9.79 -22.70
N ALA A 105 0.18 -10.94 -22.38
CA ALA A 105 -0.53 -12.13 -21.93
C ALA A 105 -1.28 -11.89 -20.61
N PHE A 106 -0.67 -11.14 -19.68
CA PHE A 106 -1.31 -10.69 -18.45
C PHE A 106 -2.56 -9.84 -18.72
N LEU A 107 -2.47 -8.85 -19.61
CA LEU A 107 -3.61 -8.00 -19.98
C LEU A 107 -4.73 -8.80 -20.66
N GLN A 108 -4.39 -9.74 -21.53
CA GLN A 108 -5.34 -10.61 -22.22
C GLN A 108 -6.06 -11.56 -21.26
N ALA A 109 -5.37 -12.02 -20.21
CA ALA A 109 -5.95 -12.93 -19.24
C ALA A 109 -7.02 -12.24 -18.35
N ALA A 110 -6.96 -10.92 -18.15
CA ALA A 110 -7.98 -10.14 -17.44
C ALA A 110 -8.47 -10.83 -16.15
N ALA A 111 -9.78 -11.03 -15.98
CA ALA A 111 -10.38 -11.67 -14.80
C ALA A 111 -10.49 -13.21 -14.92
N SER A 112 -9.79 -13.85 -15.87
CA SER A 112 -9.91 -15.31 -16.10
C SER A 112 -9.13 -16.17 -15.11
N ARG A 113 -8.27 -15.57 -14.27
CA ARG A 113 -7.43 -16.25 -13.28
C ARG A 113 -7.38 -15.48 -11.98
N TYR A 114 -6.91 -16.13 -10.91
CA TYR A 114 -6.65 -15.46 -9.64
C TYR A 114 -5.54 -14.41 -9.80
N PRO A 115 -5.61 -13.27 -9.08
CA PRO A 115 -4.63 -12.18 -9.21
C PRO A 115 -3.17 -12.62 -9.03
N LEU A 116 -2.89 -13.50 -8.05
CA LEU A 116 -1.52 -14.01 -7.84
C LEU A 116 -1.00 -14.81 -9.03
N ASP A 117 -1.85 -15.60 -9.67
CA ASP A 117 -1.48 -16.37 -10.86
C ASP A 117 -1.26 -15.47 -12.07
N LEU A 118 -2.02 -14.37 -12.17
CA LEU A 118 -1.84 -13.37 -13.22
C LEU A 118 -0.49 -12.66 -13.09
N PHE A 119 -0.11 -12.22 -11.88
CA PHE A 119 1.19 -11.61 -11.67
C PHE A 119 2.34 -12.59 -11.95
N LYS A 120 2.18 -13.86 -11.55
CA LYS A 120 3.16 -14.91 -11.86
C LYS A 120 3.29 -15.16 -13.36
N LEU A 121 2.19 -15.14 -14.11
CA LEU A 121 2.20 -15.22 -15.58
C LEU A 121 3.03 -14.08 -16.21
N ALA A 122 3.00 -12.90 -15.59
CA ALA A 122 3.79 -11.75 -16.03
C ALA A 122 5.24 -11.75 -15.49
N GLY A 123 5.64 -12.80 -14.79
CA GLY A 123 6.98 -12.96 -14.20
C GLY A 123 7.20 -12.19 -12.90
N VAL A 124 6.13 -11.88 -12.15
CA VAL A 124 6.20 -11.19 -10.84
C VAL A 124 5.59 -12.06 -9.75
N ASP A 125 6.39 -12.42 -8.74
CA ASP A 125 5.91 -13.18 -7.58
C ASP A 125 5.49 -12.27 -6.42
N MET A 126 4.19 -12.01 -6.32
CA MET A 126 3.58 -11.21 -5.25
C MET A 126 3.51 -11.94 -3.90
N THR A 127 3.99 -13.19 -3.80
CA THR A 127 4.13 -13.89 -2.50
C THR A 127 5.48 -13.63 -1.83
N SER A 128 6.40 -12.97 -2.52
CA SER A 128 7.70 -12.53 -2.00
C SER A 128 7.66 -11.05 -1.60
N PRO A 129 8.58 -10.57 -0.74
CA PRO A 129 8.70 -9.14 -0.41
C PRO A 129 9.28 -8.30 -1.56
N GLU A 130 9.90 -8.93 -2.55
CA GLU A 130 10.67 -8.27 -3.60
C GLU A 130 9.89 -7.18 -4.36
N PRO A 131 8.62 -7.36 -4.79
CA PRO A 131 7.89 -6.31 -5.52
C PRO A 131 7.67 -5.04 -4.68
N VAL A 132 7.52 -5.19 -3.36
CA VAL A 132 7.34 -4.06 -2.44
C VAL A 132 8.68 -3.34 -2.26
N GLU A 133 9.77 -4.09 -2.08
CA GLU A 133 11.13 -3.54 -1.98
C GLU A 133 11.53 -2.77 -3.24
N GLN A 134 11.23 -3.31 -4.42
CA GLN A 134 11.46 -2.63 -5.70
C GLN A 134 10.70 -1.30 -5.79
N ALA A 135 9.45 -1.25 -5.30
CA ALA A 135 8.67 -0.02 -5.29
C ALA A 135 9.21 1.03 -4.30
N PHE A 136 9.73 0.60 -3.15
CA PHE A 136 10.45 1.49 -2.23
C PHE A 136 11.77 1.99 -2.83
N ALA A 137 12.50 1.15 -3.56
CA ALA A 137 13.71 1.57 -4.27
C ALA A 137 13.39 2.63 -5.34
N ALA A 138 12.28 2.48 -6.07
CA ALA A 138 11.81 3.50 -7.01
C ALA A 138 11.46 4.82 -6.32
N LEU A 139 10.79 4.76 -5.15
CA LEU A 139 10.53 5.95 -4.34
C LEU A 139 11.82 6.64 -3.89
N ALA A 140 12.80 5.87 -3.37
CA ALA A 140 14.09 6.41 -2.96
C ALA A 140 14.79 7.14 -4.12
N GLY A 141 14.83 6.52 -5.31
CA GLY A 141 15.40 7.17 -6.49
C GLY A 141 14.69 8.47 -6.90
N PHE A 142 13.38 8.60 -6.68
CA PHE A 142 12.68 9.87 -6.91
C PHE A 142 13.04 10.94 -5.87
N VAL A 143 13.27 10.55 -4.62
CA VAL A 143 13.73 11.46 -3.56
C VAL A 143 15.14 11.95 -3.86
N ASP A 144 16.08 11.05 -4.15
CA ASP A 144 17.46 11.38 -4.51
C ASP A 144 17.50 12.35 -5.70
N ARG A 145 16.68 12.07 -6.73
CA ARG A 145 16.61 12.92 -7.92
C ARG A 145 16.03 14.30 -7.62
N LEU A 146 15.10 14.40 -6.67
CA LEU A 146 14.58 15.69 -6.24
C LEU A 146 15.66 16.48 -5.51
N GLU A 147 16.41 15.85 -4.59
CA GLU A 147 17.53 16.46 -3.86
C GLU A 147 18.59 17.03 -4.81
N GLU A 148 18.97 16.29 -5.86
CA GLU A 148 19.90 16.76 -6.89
C GLU A 148 19.41 18.01 -7.65
N LEU A 149 18.09 18.20 -7.79
CA LEU A 149 17.53 19.32 -8.54
C LEU A 149 17.35 20.58 -7.69
N ILE A 150 17.24 20.43 -6.37
CA ILE A 150 17.04 21.53 -5.41
C ILE A 150 18.33 21.92 -4.67
N GLY A 151 19.38 21.08 -4.75
CA GLY A 151 20.70 21.29 -4.15
C GLY A 151 21.67 22.06 -5.03
#